data_AF-A0A7M2QRC2-F1
#
_entry.id   AF-A0A7M2QRC2-F1
#
_cell.length_a   1.000
_cell.length_b   1.000
_cell.length_c   1.000
_cell.angle_alpha   90.00
_cell.angle_beta   90.00
_cell.angle_gamma   90.00
#
_symmetry.space_group_name_H-M   'P 1'
#
loop_
_entity.id
_entity.type
_entity.pdbx_description
1 polymer ?
#
loop_
_entity_poly.entity_id
_entity_poly.type
_entity_poly.pdbx_seq_one_letter_code
_entity_poly.pdbx_strand_id
1 'polypeptide(L)'
;MINVDWFAYKMKKVFRIDVEKKDVSFEAYEFEHEDIDDLIVPSEHLVKLPNPMLFKTFQYVDDKRNDWIASVVLGNDGANLYEVWIKNGKSIAYEMHID
;
A
#
# COMPACT_ATOMS: atom_id res chain seq x y z
N MET A 1 2.38 10.03 -9.62
CA MET A 1 3.22 8.81 -9.68
C MET A 1 3.40 8.31 -8.25
N ILE A 2 3.20 7.01 -8.02
CA ILE A 2 3.33 6.40 -6.69
C ILE A 2 4.81 6.33 -6.31
N ASN A 3 5.21 7.11 -5.31
CA ASN A 3 6.57 7.26 -4.81
C ASN A 3 6.55 7.76 -3.34
N VAL A 4 7.72 8.03 -2.77
CA VAL A 4 7.83 8.50 -1.37
C VAL A 4 7.14 9.86 -1.15
N ASP A 5 7.12 10.75 -2.15
CA ASP A 5 6.40 12.02 -2.05
C ASP A 5 4.88 11.81 -1.92
N TRP A 6 4.33 10.90 -2.71
CA TRP A 6 2.93 10.51 -2.63
C TRP A 6 2.59 9.93 -1.26
N PHE A 7 3.44 9.05 -0.72
CA PHE A 7 3.25 8.45 0.60
C PHE A 7 3.23 9.53 1.70
N ALA A 8 4.25 10.38 1.75
CA ALA A 8 4.33 11.47 2.74
C ALA A 8 3.15 12.45 2.62
N TYR A 9 2.72 12.75 1.40
CA TYR A 9 1.54 13.57 1.16
C TYR A 9 0.25 12.93 1.71
N LYS A 10 0.00 11.64 1.45
CA LYS A 10 -1.18 10.92 1.95
C LYS A 10 -1.15 10.80 3.47
N MET A 11 0.01 10.51 4.08
CA MET A 11 0.22 10.52 5.53
C MET A 11 -0.19 11.84 6.16
N LYS A 12 0.25 12.97 5.58
CA LYS A 12 -0.10 14.30 6.06
C LYS A 12 -1.57 14.66 5.84
N LYS A 13 -2.12 14.37 4.65
CA LYS A 13 -3.48 14.79 4.27
C LYS A 13 -4.56 13.96 4.95
N VAL A 14 -4.36 12.65 5.05
CA VAL A 14 -5.36 11.69 5.53
C VAL A 14 -5.17 11.42 7.02
N PHE A 15 -3.96 11.07 7.44
CA PHE A 15 -3.69 10.63 8.81
C PHE A 15 -3.15 11.74 9.72
N ARG A 16 -2.88 12.93 9.17
CA ARG A 16 -2.34 14.10 9.89
C ARG A 16 -0.98 13.83 10.55
N ILE A 17 -0.17 13.00 9.91
CA ILE A 17 1.19 12.65 10.35
C ILE A 17 2.17 13.29 9.38
N ASP A 18 3.12 14.07 9.92
CA ASP A 18 4.23 14.62 9.12
C ASP A 18 5.33 13.56 9.03
N VAL A 19 5.81 13.29 7.82
CA VAL A 19 6.76 12.21 7.54
C VAL A 19 7.93 12.79 6.76
N GLU A 20 9.12 12.66 7.33
CA GLU A 20 10.34 12.97 6.59
C GLU A 20 10.66 11.83 5.62
N LYS A 21 10.88 12.17 4.35
CA LYS A 21 11.08 11.18 3.27
C LYS A 21 12.24 10.21 3.52
N LYS A 22 13.25 10.65 4.28
CA LYS A 22 14.44 9.85 4.63
C LYS A 22 14.11 8.70 5.61
N ASP A 23 12.99 8.82 6.33
CA ASP A 23 12.53 7.83 7.32
C ASP A 23 11.52 6.85 6.71
N VAL A 24 11.27 6.95 5.40
CA VAL A 24 10.37 6.05 4.66
C VAL A 24 11.19 4.99 3.96
N SER A 25 10.93 3.73 4.29
CA SER A 25 11.41 2.59 3.53
C SER A 25 10.51 2.35 2.32
N PHE A 26 11.10 1.97 1.19
CA PHE A 26 10.38 1.64 -0.03
C PHE A 26 10.90 0.35 -0.62
N GLU A 27 9.99 -0.56 -0.94
CA GLU A 27 10.29 -1.84 -1.54
C GLU A 27 9.21 -2.21 -2.56
N ALA A 28 9.57 -3.01 -3.55
CA ALA A 28 8.63 -3.51 -4.54
C ALA A 28 8.70 -5.03 -4.57
N TYR A 29 7.54 -5.68 -4.50
CA TYR A 29 7.40 -7.12 -4.41
C TYR A 29 6.36 -7.61 -5.40
N GLU A 30 6.66 -8.74 -6.04
CA GLU A 30 5.71 -9.47 -6.85
C GLU A 30 5.17 -10.64 -6.04
N PHE A 31 3.84 -10.76 -5.97
CA PHE A 31 3.16 -11.83 -5.25
C PHE A 31 2.12 -12.48 -6.15
N GLU A 32 2.06 -13.80 -6.13
CA GLU A 32 0.94 -14.54 -6.69
C GLU A 32 -0.28 -14.39 -5.77
N HIS A 33 -1.48 -14.58 -6.31
CA HIS A 33 -2.71 -14.53 -5.52
C HIS A 33 -2.70 -15.52 -4.34
N GLU A 34 -2.09 -16.68 -4.51
CA GLU A 34 -1.98 -17.70 -3.47
C GLU A 34 -1.09 -17.31 -2.28
N ASP A 35 -0.21 -16.31 -2.45
CA ASP A 35 0.68 -15.81 -1.40
C ASP A 35 0.04 -14.67 -0.57
N ILE A 36 -1.12 -14.16 -1.00
CA ILE A 36 -1.76 -13.01 -0.38
C ILE A 36 -2.82 -13.45 0.63
N ASP A 37 -2.65 -13.00 1.87
CA ASP A 37 -3.63 -13.20 2.93
C ASP A 37 -4.87 -12.31 2.68
N ASP A 38 -6.07 -12.90 2.82
CA ASP A 38 -7.36 -12.22 2.69
C ASP A 38 -7.53 -11.03 3.64
N LEU A 39 -6.75 -10.96 4.73
CA LEU A 39 -6.70 -9.84 5.66
C LEU A 39 -6.03 -8.59 5.06
N ILE A 40 -5.25 -8.76 4.00
CA ILE A 40 -4.54 -7.69 3.29
C ILE A 40 -5.34 -7.27 2.06
N VAL A 41 -5.72 -8.23 1.21
CA VAL A 41 -6.59 -8.02 0.06
C VAL A 41 -7.71 -9.06 0.13
N PRO A 42 -8.97 -8.66 0.37
CA PRO A 42 -10.08 -9.60 0.37
C PRO A 42 -10.14 -10.41 -0.93
N SER A 43 -10.44 -11.71 -0.88
CA SER A 43 -10.45 -12.56 -2.08
C SER A 43 -11.41 -12.05 -3.16
N GLU A 44 -12.52 -11.41 -2.78
CA GLU A 44 -13.47 -10.77 -3.70
C GLU A 44 -12.86 -9.60 -4.49
N HIS A 45 -11.82 -8.96 -3.96
CA HIS A 45 -11.04 -7.93 -4.63
C HIS A 45 -9.91 -8.56 -5.45
N LEU A 46 -9.27 -9.58 -4.89
CA LEU A 46 -8.13 -10.26 -5.47
C LEU A 46 -8.43 -10.81 -6.87
N VAL A 47 -9.60 -11.41 -7.07
CA VAL A 47 -10.03 -11.96 -8.37
C VAL A 47 -10.12 -10.92 -9.50
N LYS A 48 -10.17 -9.63 -9.17
CA LYS A 48 -10.21 -8.54 -10.15
C LYS A 48 -8.82 -7.96 -10.46
N LEU A 49 -7.81 -8.32 -9.68
CA LEU A 49 -6.44 -7.83 -9.81
C LEU A 49 -5.62 -8.75 -10.71
N PRO A 50 -4.54 -8.23 -11.34
CA PRO A 50 -3.64 -9.05 -12.14
C PRO A 50 -3.02 -10.16 -11.28
N ASN A 51 -2.61 -11.26 -11.92
CA ASN A 51 -1.81 -12.31 -11.28
C ASN A 51 -0.60 -12.65 -12.16
N PRO A 52 0.66 -12.45 -11.70
CA PRO A 52 1.03 -11.94 -10.38
C PRO A 52 0.77 -10.43 -10.20
N MET A 53 0.77 -9.97 -8.94
CA MET A 53 0.60 -8.57 -8.58
C MET A 53 1.93 -7.92 -8.20
N LEU A 54 2.23 -6.77 -8.82
CA LEU A 54 3.35 -5.93 -8.40
C LEU A 54 2.90 -4.92 -7.34
N PHE A 55 3.32 -5.14 -6.10
CA PHE A 55 3.13 -4.21 -4.99
C PHE A 55 4.30 -3.24 -4.89
N LYS A 56 3.97 -1.95 -4.79
CA LYS A 56 4.85 -0.91 -4.25
C LYS A 56 4.49 -0.67 -2.79
N THR A 57 5.40 -1.03 -1.91
CA THR A 57 5.22 -0.94 -0.47
C THR A 57 6.07 0.18 0.11
N PHE A 58 5.44 1.03 0.91
CA PHE A 58 6.06 2.10 1.67
C PHE A 58 5.84 1.83 3.14
N GLN A 59 6.88 1.98 3.95
CA GLN A 59 6.80 1.76 5.39
C GLN A 59 7.38 2.94 6.15
N TYR A 60 6.72 3.30 7.25
CA TYR A 60 7.15 4.33 8.18
C TYR A 60 6.79 3.93 9.61
N VAL A 61 7.71 4.14 10.54
CA VAL A 61 7.47 3.92 11.97
C VAL A 61 7.41 5.27 12.67
N ASP A 62 6.28 5.57 13.30
CA ASP A 62 6.10 6.85 14.01
C ASP A 62 6.77 6.89 15.39
N ASP A 63 6.81 8.06 16.01
CA ASP A 63 7.43 8.26 17.34
C ASP A 63 6.80 7.39 18.45
N LYS A 64 5.55 6.94 18.25
CA LYS A 64 4.84 6.04 19.17
C LYS A 64 5.08 4.57 18.81
N ARG A 65 6.00 4.29 17.89
CA ARG A 65 6.30 2.97 17.34
C ARG A 65 5.12 2.30 16.66
N ASN A 66 4.16 3.07 16.14
CA ASN A 66 3.19 2.47 15.22
C ASN A 66 3.86 2.27 13.88
N ASP A 67 3.68 1.08 13.34
CA ASP A 67 4.07 0.73 12.00
C ASP A 67 2.96 1.13 11.03
N TRP A 68 3.31 1.91 10.01
CA TRP A 68 2.43 2.40 8.96
C TRP A 68 2.94 1.89 7.62
N ILE A 69 2.11 1.12 6.94
CA ILE A 69 2.42 0.56 5.63
C ILE A 69 1.36 1.02 4.63
N ALA A 70 1.80 1.47 3.46
CA ALA A 70 0.95 1.59 2.28
C ALA A 70 1.47 0.64 1.20
N SER A 71 0.59 -0.22 0.70
CA SER A 71 0.91 -1.13 -0.41
C SER A 71 -0.02 -0.84 -1.56
N VAL A 72 0.57 -0.64 -2.75
CA VAL A 72 -0.15 -0.23 -3.95
C VAL A 72 0.11 -1.24 -5.07
N VAL A 73 -0.95 -1.85 -5.60
CA VAL A 73 -0.88 -2.72 -6.78
C VAL A 73 -0.90 -1.85 -8.03
N LEU A 74 0.10 -2.04 -8.88
CA LEU A 74 0.19 -1.35 -10.17
C LEU A 74 -0.23 -2.26 -11.33
N GLY A 75 -0.92 -1.67 -12.30
CA GLY A 75 -1.13 -2.27 -13.61
C GLY A 75 0.12 -2.19 -14.48
N ASN A 76 0.12 -2.94 -15.58
CA ASN A 76 1.23 -2.97 -16.54
C ASN A 76 1.52 -1.60 -17.20
N ASP A 77 0.51 -0.73 -17.26
CA ASP A 77 0.61 0.65 -17.75
C ASP A 77 1.05 1.64 -16.65
N GLY A 78 1.30 1.16 -15.44
CA GLY A 78 1.65 1.97 -14.27
C GLY A 78 0.44 2.61 -13.58
N ALA A 79 -0.80 2.26 -13.97
CA ALA A 79 -2.00 2.70 -13.27
C ALA A 79 -2.06 2.11 -11.85
N ASN A 80 -2.59 2.87 -10.90
CA ASN A 80 -2.94 2.33 -9.58
C ASN A 80 -4.21 1.51 -9.73
N LEU A 81 -4.17 0.23 -9.34
CA LEU A 81 -5.34 -0.65 -9.38
C LEU A 81 -5.95 -0.85 -7.99
N TYR A 82 -5.09 -0.89 -6.97
CA TYR A 82 -5.49 -1.12 -5.58
C TYR A 82 -4.50 -0.48 -4.62
N GLU A 83 -5.01 0.16 -3.58
CA GLU A 83 -4.26 0.77 -2.50
C GLU A 83 -4.77 0.18 -1.18
N VAL A 84 -3.87 -0.26 -0.31
CA VAL A 84 -4.19 -0.67 1.05
C VAL A 84 -3.28 0.02 2.06
N TRP A 85 -3.88 0.47 3.15
CA TRP A 85 -3.18 1.02 4.31
C TRP A 85 -3.28 0.07 5.48
N ILE A 86 -2.14 -0.23 6.07
CA ILE A 86 -1.99 -1.14 7.19
C ILE A 86 -1.35 -0.37 8.33
N LYS A 87 -1.93 -0.52 9.53
CA LYS A 87 -1.35 -0.01 10.77
C LYS A 87 -1.18 -1.13 11.76
N ASN A 88 0.05 -1.34 12.23
CA ASN A 88 0.38 -2.41 13.18
C ASN A 88 -0.15 -3.79 12.73
N GLY A 89 0.07 -4.13 11.45
CA GLY A 89 -0.36 -5.39 10.84
C GLY A 89 -1.86 -5.53 10.57
N LYS A 90 -2.67 -4.47 10.79
CA LYS A 90 -4.10 -4.47 10.49
C LYS A 90 -4.43 -3.50 9.38
N SER A 91 -5.17 -3.96 8.36
CA SER A 91 -5.73 -3.08 7.33
C SER A 91 -6.68 -2.05 7.97
N ILE A 92 -6.51 -0.78 7.62
CA ILE A 92 -7.31 0.35 8.16
C ILE A 92 -8.03 1.14 7.07
N ALA A 93 -7.61 1.02 5.81
CA ALA A 93 -8.27 1.64 4.67
C ALA A 93 -7.82 0.94 3.38
N TYR A 94 -8.66 0.97 2.36
CA TYR A 94 -8.31 0.57 1.00
C TYR A 94 -9.02 1.45 -0.03
N GLU A 95 -8.48 1.47 -1.25
CA GLU A 95 -9.11 2.10 -2.42
C GLU A 95 -8.91 1.18 -3.62
N MET A 96 -9.97 0.94 -4.39
CA MET A 96 -9.95 0.12 -5.60
C MET A 96 -10.25 1.01 -6.79
N HIS A 97 -9.46 0.90 -7.85
CA HIS A 97 -9.49 1.77 -9.02
C HIS A 97 -9.77 1.01 -10.33
N ILE A 98 -10.41 -0.15 -10.20
CA ILE A 98 -10.82 -1.03 -11.28
C ILE A 98 -12.33 -1.16 -11.25
N ASP A 99 -12.95 -1.09 -12.43
CA ASP A 99 -14.42 -1.21 -12.62
C ASP A 99 -14.90 -2.66 -12.40
#